data_AF-A0A5N5SLB4-F1
#
_entry.id   AF-A0A5N5SLB4-F1
#
_cell.length_a   1.000
_cell.length_b   1.000
_cell.length_c   1.000
_cell.angle_alpha   90.00
_cell.angle_beta   90.00
_cell.angle_gamma   90.00
#
_symmetry.space_group_name_H-M   'P 1'
#
loop_
_entity.id
_entity.type
_entity.pdbx_description
1 polymer ?
#
loop_
_entity_poly.entity_id
_entity_poly.type
_entity_poly.pdbx_seq_one_letter_code
_entity_poly.pdbx_strand_id
1 'polypeptide(L)'
;MDDDEECELSAEELEKLMQFQEVTGVEDVSFAKMLLILHNWNVESAVQNHLSIQGSPQRSQSNSRAYFSWCYYFLSLPLNLIYSFFYTLIFPHPTRIDPLGDVIGFITDYELEYGEQHPAFYQGSYTQALSYAKSELKFLLIYLHNKDYRETSKFCREVLSDPAIIEYINSNLVFWSCSVSTSEGYRVSQALRENGYPFFAVIVLKDNRMTVVGRFEGFYNPGAFLNKLQSLISDNEVYLAVARADRQERELNAALRLEQDAAYMESLKADQEKARRRREEREAETKQKQEAKELERTIMEERENRRKLKIEWADRIPVEPDEGEEGVIHIVAKLPQGTRLNRRFYGTESLSALYYYIFCHPDSPDRFQVTTNFPRKHVPCEPVDDKSVSTTFNEFGLAQRTMLFVTDLDA
;
A
#
# COMPACT_ATOMS: atom_id res chain seq x y z
N MET A 1 -52.59 63.44 -72.55
CA MET A 1 -51.84 64.35 -71.66
C MET A 1 -51.15 63.47 -70.64
N ASP A 2 -50.41 62.45 -71.11
CA ASP A 2 -49.08 62.56 -71.77
C ASP A 2 -48.06 62.45 -70.62
N ASP A 3 -47.14 61.49 -70.51
CA ASP A 3 -46.56 60.55 -71.47
C ASP A 3 -46.01 59.30 -70.73
N ASP A 4 -46.17 58.13 -71.37
CA ASP A 4 -45.26 57.00 -71.19
C ASP A 4 -43.90 57.39 -71.80
N GLU A 5 -43.00 57.97 -71.01
CA GLU A 5 -41.57 58.04 -71.35
C GLU A 5 -40.84 56.91 -70.61
N GLU A 6 -40.79 55.73 -71.24
CA GLU A 6 -39.68 54.79 -71.01
C GLU A 6 -38.38 55.50 -71.44
N CYS A 7 -37.76 56.22 -70.50
CA CYS A 7 -36.45 56.85 -70.68
C CYS A 7 -35.43 55.76 -71.03
N GLU A 8 -35.21 55.55 -72.33
CA GLU A 8 -34.11 54.77 -72.88
C GLU A 8 -32.81 55.33 -72.30
N LEU A 9 -32.10 54.48 -71.54
CA LEU A 9 -30.82 54.81 -70.95
C LEU A 9 -29.80 55.04 -72.06
N SER A 10 -29.03 56.13 -71.97
CA SER A 10 -27.91 56.34 -72.88
C SER A 10 -26.85 55.24 -72.68
N ALA A 11 -26.02 54.98 -73.69
CA ALA A 11 -25.01 53.92 -73.63
C ALA A 11 -24.05 54.10 -72.43
N GLU A 12 -23.73 55.35 -72.06
CA GLU A 12 -22.91 55.67 -70.89
C GLU A 12 -23.61 55.38 -69.56
N GLU A 13 -24.93 55.59 -69.48
CA GLU A 13 -25.72 55.29 -68.29
C GLU A 13 -25.94 53.79 -68.10
N LEU A 14 -26.05 53.04 -69.21
CA LEU A 14 -26.19 51.58 -69.19
C LEU A 14 -24.89 50.89 -68.75
N GLU A 15 -23.73 51.40 -69.18
CA GLU A 15 -22.42 50.93 -68.71
C GLU A 15 -22.24 51.16 -67.20
N LYS A 16 -22.60 52.34 -66.71
CA LYS A 16 -22.56 52.66 -65.28
C LYS A 16 -23.53 51.81 -64.46
N LEU A 17 -24.69 51.47 -65.03
CA LEU A 17 -25.66 50.58 -64.39
C LEU A 17 -25.11 49.16 -64.27
N MET A 18 -24.51 48.60 -65.33
CA MET A 18 -23.89 47.28 -65.26
C MET A 18 -22.72 47.26 -64.25
N GLN A 19 -21.87 48.29 -64.25
CA GLN A 19 -20.76 48.39 -63.31
C GLN A 19 -21.24 48.44 -61.86
N PHE A 20 -22.33 49.16 -61.59
CA PHE A 20 -22.96 49.18 -60.26
C PHE A 20 -23.49 47.79 -59.86
N GLN A 21 -24.17 47.08 -60.79
CA GLN A 21 -24.71 45.74 -60.51
C GLN A 21 -23.62 44.69 -60.29
N GLU A 22 -22.51 44.76 -61.03
CA GLU A 22 -21.37 43.84 -60.86
C GLU A 22 -20.69 44.01 -59.51
N VAL A 23 -20.55 45.26 -59.03
CA VAL A 23 -19.88 45.55 -57.75
C VAL A 23 -20.79 45.31 -56.55
N THR A 24 -22.10 45.60 -56.66
CA THR A 24 -23.05 45.46 -55.53
C THR A 24 -23.79 44.13 -55.51
N GLY A 25 -23.83 43.38 -56.62
CA GLY A 25 -24.56 42.12 -56.77
C GLY A 25 -26.08 42.27 -56.85
N VAL A 26 -26.60 43.49 -57.08
CA VAL A 26 -28.06 43.76 -57.14
C VAL A 26 -28.62 43.38 -58.51
N GLU A 27 -29.45 42.33 -58.55
CA GLU A 27 -30.04 41.82 -59.80
C GLU A 27 -31.21 42.68 -60.33
N ASP A 28 -31.86 43.48 -59.49
CA ASP A 28 -33.00 44.33 -59.88
C ASP A 28 -32.55 45.63 -60.57
N VAL A 29 -32.71 45.67 -61.89
CA VAL A 29 -32.32 46.76 -62.78
C VAL A 29 -33.09 48.05 -62.47
N SER A 30 -34.36 47.97 -62.05
CA SER A 30 -35.20 49.14 -61.81
C SER A 30 -34.75 49.88 -60.54
N PHE A 31 -34.43 49.10 -59.50
CA PHE A 31 -33.90 49.63 -58.26
C PHE A 31 -32.49 50.21 -58.43
N ALA A 32 -31.61 49.53 -59.18
CA ALA A 32 -30.28 50.04 -59.51
C ALA A 32 -30.33 51.37 -60.29
N LYS A 33 -31.22 51.46 -61.30
CA LYS A 33 -31.45 52.70 -62.06
C LYS A 33 -31.91 53.84 -61.15
N MET A 34 -32.87 53.60 -60.27
CA MET A 34 -33.37 54.61 -59.33
C MET A 34 -32.26 55.13 -58.41
N LEU A 35 -31.42 54.24 -57.86
CA LEU A 35 -30.35 54.64 -56.96
C LEU A 35 -29.27 55.46 -57.67
N LEU A 36 -28.95 55.09 -58.92
CA LEU A 36 -28.00 55.85 -59.75
C LEU A 36 -28.55 57.22 -60.13
N ILE A 37 -29.83 57.34 -60.47
CA ILE A 37 -30.48 58.63 -60.75
C ILE A 37 -30.43 59.52 -59.51
N LEU A 38 -30.74 58.98 -58.32
CA LEU A 38 -30.69 59.72 -57.05
C LEU A 38 -29.31 60.33 -56.78
N HIS A 39 -28.25 59.64 -57.20
CA HIS A 39 -26.86 60.06 -57.05
C HIS A 39 -26.27 60.67 -58.32
N ASN A 40 -27.11 61.18 -59.23
CA ASN A 40 -26.70 61.82 -60.49
C ASN A 40 -25.69 60.98 -61.29
N TRP A 41 -25.92 59.66 -61.39
CA TRP A 41 -25.10 58.70 -62.12
C TRP A 41 -23.63 58.59 -61.66
N ASN A 42 -23.35 58.93 -60.39
CA ASN A 42 -22.05 58.69 -59.76
C ASN A 42 -22.02 57.30 -59.11
N VAL A 43 -21.39 56.33 -59.80
CA VAL A 43 -21.35 54.92 -59.38
C VAL A 43 -20.70 54.74 -58.02
N GLU A 44 -19.59 55.42 -57.74
CA GLU A 44 -18.86 55.25 -56.48
C GLU A 44 -19.67 55.77 -55.29
N SER A 45 -20.30 56.93 -55.44
CA SER A 45 -21.19 57.46 -54.40
C SER A 45 -22.44 56.60 -54.18
N ALA A 46 -22.99 56.02 -55.25
CA ALA A 46 -24.14 55.13 -55.16
C ALA A 46 -23.78 53.78 -54.51
N VAL A 47 -22.64 53.19 -54.88
CA VAL A 47 -22.11 51.94 -54.29
C VAL A 47 -21.82 52.15 -52.82
N GLN A 48 -21.17 53.26 -52.46
CA GLN A 48 -20.88 53.59 -51.08
C GLN A 48 -22.17 53.79 -50.28
N ASN A 49 -23.20 54.44 -50.84
CA ASN A 49 -24.48 54.57 -50.17
C ASN A 49 -25.18 53.21 -50.00
N HIS A 50 -25.22 52.38 -51.05
CA HIS A 50 -25.80 51.04 -50.97
C HIS A 50 -25.10 50.14 -49.93
N LEU A 51 -23.76 50.12 -49.95
CA LEU A 51 -22.95 49.33 -49.01
C LEU A 51 -22.99 49.89 -47.58
N SER A 52 -23.12 51.21 -47.40
CA SER A 52 -23.29 51.82 -46.08
C SER A 52 -24.69 51.60 -45.51
N ILE A 53 -25.74 51.54 -46.35
CA ILE A 53 -27.09 51.12 -45.95
C ILE A 53 -27.11 49.63 -45.56
N GLN A 54 -26.34 48.77 -46.24
CA GLN A 54 -26.11 47.39 -45.80
C GLN A 54 -25.22 47.31 -44.54
N GLY A 55 -24.53 48.39 -44.18
CA GLY A 55 -23.50 48.48 -43.17
C GLY A 55 -23.86 49.21 -41.88
N SER A 56 -25.12 49.22 -41.40
CA SER A 56 -25.46 49.12 -39.95
C SER A 56 -26.99 49.04 -39.72
N PRO A 57 -27.48 48.25 -38.75
CA PRO A 57 -28.88 47.81 -38.70
C PRO A 57 -29.73 48.67 -37.75
N GLN A 58 -30.99 48.99 -38.13
CA GLN A 58 -32.23 48.95 -37.31
C GLN A 58 -33.45 49.27 -38.22
N ARG A 59 -34.64 48.66 -38.22
CA ARG A 59 -35.23 47.51 -37.51
C ARG A 59 -36.69 47.33 -37.97
N SER A 60 -37.05 46.24 -38.66
CA SER A 60 -38.35 45.51 -38.60
C SER A 60 -38.28 44.35 -39.60
N GLN A 61 -38.57 43.08 -39.36
CA GLN A 61 -38.92 42.26 -38.20
C GLN A 61 -37.88 41.13 -38.13
N SER A 62 -37.21 40.93 -36.99
CA SER A 62 -35.97 40.16 -36.90
C SER A 62 -36.11 38.81 -36.17
N ASN A 63 -36.05 37.72 -36.94
CA ASN A 63 -35.87 36.35 -36.44
C ASN A 63 -34.41 35.98 -36.10
N SER A 64 -33.51 36.97 -35.96
CA SER A 64 -32.08 36.72 -35.72
C SER A 64 -31.60 37.00 -34.28
N ARG A 65 -32.50 37.43 -33.37
CA ARG A 65 -32.22 37.47 -31.92
C ARG A 65 -32.41 36.12 -31.24
N ALA A 66 -33.23 35.24 -31.82
CA ALA A 66 -33.45 33.89 -31.30
C ALA A 66 -32.17 33.05 -31.38
N TYR A 67 -31.40 33.12 -32.48
CA TYR A 67 -30.23 32.28 -32.71
C TYR A 67 -28.99 32.69 -31.88
N PHE A 68 -28.67 33.98 -31.79
CA PHE A 68 -27.56 34.42 -30.92
C PHE A 68 -27.88 34.31 -29.44
N SER A 69 -29.14 34.53 -29.05
CA SER A 69 -29.60 34.26 -27.69
C SER A 69 -29.60 32.75 -27.42
N TRP A 70 -30.02 31.90 -28.35
CA TRP A 70 -29.92 30.44 -28.24
C TRP A 70 -28.47 29.97 -28.12
N CYS A 71 -27.53 30.46 -28.93
CA CYS A 71 -26.13 30.08 -28.81
C CYS A 71 -25.53 30.53 -27.48
N TYR A 72 -25.85 31.75 -27.02
CA TYR A 72 -25.45 32.21 -25.70
C TYR A 72 -26.11 31.39 -24.59
N TYR A 73 -27.39 31.01 -24.68
CA TYR A 73 -28.05 30.13 -23.73
C TYR A 73 -27.49 28.69 -23.79
N PHE A 74 -27.21 28.12 -24.96
CA PHE A 74 -26.66 26.77 -25.10
C PHE A 74 -25.21 26.66 -24.61
N LEU A 75 -24.37 27.67 -24.83
CA LEU A 75 -23.01 27.72 -24.30
C LEU A 75 -22.96 28.15 -22.84
N SER A 76 -23.86 29.05 -22.40
CA SER A 76 -23.93 29.51 -21.01
C SER A 76 -24.77 28.62 -20.12
N LEU A 77 -25.54 27.65 -20.62
CA LEU A 77 -26.30 26.70 -19.79
C LEU A 77 -25.40 25.76 -18.98
N PRO A 78 -24.37 25.09 -19.54
CA PRO A 78 -23.44 24.34 -18.72
C PRO A 78 -22.66 25.28 -17.80
N LEU A 79 -22.25 26.46 -18.27
CA LEU A 79 -21.51 27.43 -17.46
C LEU A 79 -22.33 28.05 -16.33
N ASN A 80 -23.63 28.37 -16.51
CA ASN A 80 -24.52 28.88 -15.47
C ASN A 80 -25.03 27.77 -14.55
N LEU A 81 -25.20 26.53 -15.03
CA LEU A 81 -25.46 25.38 -14.16
C LEU A 81 -24.25 25.08 -13.28
N ILE A 82 -23.05 25.13 -13.85
CA ILE A 82 -21.79 25.00 -13.12
C ILE A 82 -21.63 26.20 -12.18
N TYR A 83 -21.85 27.43 -12.63
CA TYR A 83 -21.73 28.64 -11.82
C TYR A 83 -22.79 28.70 -10.71
N SER A 84 -24.03 28.27 -10.95
CA SER A 84 -25.05 28.16 -9.90
C SER A 84 -24.72 27.05 -8.93
N PHE A 85 -24.24 25.89 -9.41
CA PHE A 85 -23.84 24.77 -8.56
C PHE A 85 -22.63 25.17 -7.69
N PHE A 86 -21.64 25.87 -8.27
CA PHE A 86 -20.47 26.40 -7.57
C PHE A 86 -20.80 27.61 -6.68
N TYR A 87 -21.70 28.53 -7.06
CA TYR A 87 -22.16 29.61 -6.18
C TYR A 87 -22.98 29.06 -5.00
N THR A 88 -23.80 28.02 -5.19
CA THR A 88 -24.46 27.32 -4.09
C THR A 88 -23.48 26.53 -3.22
N LEU A 89 -22.30 26.16 -3.76
CA LEU A 89 -21.23 25.48 -3.02
C LEU A 89 -20.32 26.47 -2.25
N ILE A 90 -20.12 27.69 -2.78
CA ILE A 90 -19.12 28.66 -2.30
C ILE A 90 -19.75 29.80 -1.49
N PHE A 91 -21.00 30.20 -1.79
CA PHE A 91 -21.76 31.21 -1.05
C PHE A 91 -23.14 30.68 -0.64
N PRO A 92 -23.23 29.87 0.43
CA PRO A 92 -24.51 29.53 1.03
C PRO A 92 -25.15 30.80 1.60
N HIS A 93 -26.45 31.00 1.38
CA HIS A 93 -27.19 31.96 2.19
C HIS A 93 -27.00 31.58 3.67
N PRO A 94 -26.71 32.53 4.57
CA PRO A 94 -26.39 32.23 5.95
C PRO A 94 -27.71 31.98 6.72
N THR A 95 -28.40 30.91 6.39
CA THR A 95 -29.28 30.25 7.36
C THR A 95 -28.42 29.29 8.14
N ARG A 96 -28.59 29.25 9.45
CA ARG A 96 -27.95 28.26 10.31
C ARG A 96 -28.57 26.89 9.95
N ILE A 97 -28.00 26.19 8.97
CA ILE A 97 -28.52 24.90 8.49
C ILE A 97 -28.07 23.85 9.49
N ASP A 98 -28.95 23.47 10.41
CA ASP A 98 -28.80 22.26 11.19
C ASP A 98 -29.77 21.21 10.62
N PRO A 99 -29.33 20.36 9.67
CA PRO A 99 -30.21 19.40 9.02
C PRO A 99 -30.68 18.31 10.00
N LEU A 100 -29.92 18.07 11.07
CA LEU A 100 -30.30 17.15 12.14
C LEU A 100 -31.32 17.78 13.06
N GLY A 101 -31.07 19.03 13.47
CA GLY A 101 -31.99 19.82 14.27
C GLY A 101 -33.37 19.98 13.60
N ASP A 102 -33.41 20.19 12.29
CA ASP A 102 -34.64 20.30 11.51
C ASP A 102 -35.48 19.00 11.55
N VAL A 103 -34.83 17.84 11.45
CA VAL A 103 -35.50 16.53 11.49
C VAL A 103 -35.98 16.19 12.91
N ILE A 104 -35.13 16.40 13.91
CA ILE A 104 -35.49 16.13 15.33
C ILE A 104 -36.61 17.08 15.78
N GLY A 105 -36.54 18.35 15.38
CA GLY A 105 -37.59 19.33 15.62
C GLY A 105 -38.91 18.91 14.97
N PHE A 106 -38.86 18.42 13.73
CA PHE A 106 -40.06 17.88 13.07
C PHE A 106 -40.66 16.69 13.81
N ILE A 107 -39.86 15.73 14.28
CA ILE A 107 -40.36 14.56 15.02
C ILE A 107 -41.07 15.01 16.30
N THR A 108 -40.46 15.94 17.03
CA THR A 108 -41.04 16.49 18.27
C THR A 108 -42.37 17.21 17.97
N ASP A 109 -42.41 18.06 16.94
CA ASP A 109 -43.62 18.73 16.48
C ASP A 109 -44.72 17.74 16.08
N TYR A 110 -44.35 16.66 15.39
CA TYR A 110 -45.27 15.63 14.95
C TYR A 110 -45.89 14.89 16.12
N GLU A 111 -45.07 14.45 17.08
CA GLU A 111 -45.52 13.76 18.30
C GLU A 111 -46.45 14.65 19.14
N LEU A 112 -46.19 15.95 19.22
CA LEU A 112 -47.05 16.92 19.90
C LEU A 112 -48.42 17.10 19.24
N GLU A 113 -48.50 17.03 17.92
CA GLU A 113 -49.73 17.33 17.15
C GLU A 113 -50.59 16.08 16.86
N TYR A 114 -49.93 14.94 16.65
CA TYR A 114 -50.53 13.68 16.18
C TYR A 114 -50.44 12.53 17.19
N GLY A 115 -49.53 12.63 18.17
CA GLY A 115 -49.27 11.60 19.18
C GLY A 115 -48.12 10.64 18.81
N GLU A 116 -47.77 9.76 19.74
CA GLU A 116 -46.63 8.82 19.63
C GLU A 116 -46.94 7.54 18.83
N GLN A 117 -48.14 7.42 18.25
CA GLN A 117 -48.53 6.27 17.43
C GLN A 117 -48.15 6.50 15.97
N HIS A 118 -46.90 6.15 15.63
CA HIS A 118 -46.35 6.23 14.28
C HIS A 118 -45.19 5.23 14.08
N PRO A 119 -44.75 4.98 12.83
CA PRO A 119 -43.55 4.19 12.57
C PRO A 119 -42.30 4.87 13.11
N ALA A 120 -41.27 4.09 13.41
CA ALA A 120 -40.03 4.59 14.01
C ALA A 120 -39.29 5.50 13.02
N PHE A 121 -39.22 6.80 13.34
CA PHE A 121 -38.51 7.77 12.53
C PHE A 121 -36.99 7.64 12.69
N TYR A 122 -36.28 7.67 11.57
CA TYR A 122 -34.82 7.74 11.55
C TYR A 122 -34.35 9.13 11.98
N GLN A 123 -33.70 9.20 13.14
CA GLN A 123 -33.18 10.42 13.75
C GLN A 123 -31.83 10.84 13.14
N GLY A 124 -31.81 11.13 11.85
CA GLY A 124 -30.62 11.57 11.14
C GLY A 124 -30.96 12.37 9.88
N SER A 125 -29.93 12.96 9.28
CA SER A 125 -30.12 13.79 8.07
C SER A 125 -30.51 12.91 6.88
N TYR A 126 -31.01 13.53 5.81
CA TYR A 126 -31.39 12.80 4.60
C TYR A 126 -30.22 11.96 4.03
N THR A 127 -29.02 12.57 4.03
CA THR A 127 -27.79 11.90 3.56
C THR A 127 -27.37 10.72 4.43
N GLN A 128 -27.57 10.82 5.75
CA GLN A 128 -27.30 9.74 6.69
C GLN A 128 -28.31 8.60 6.50
N ALA A 129 -29.59 8.92 6.37
CA ALA A 129 -30.64 7.93 6.12
C ALA A 129 -30.40 7.14 4.83
N LEU A 130 -30.00 7.83 3.75
CA LEU A 130 -29.58 7.17 2.50
C LEU A 130 -28.38 6.25 2.66
N SER A 131 -27.36 6.72 3.38
CA SER A 131 -26.14 5.95 3.61
C SER A 131 -26.41 4.71 4.47
N TYR A 132 -27.26 4.86 5.49
CA TYR A 132 -27.70 3.77 6.35
C TYR A 132 -28.54 2.74 5.60
N ALA A 133 -29.52 3.18 4.81
CA ALA A 133 -30.31 2.27 3.96
C ALA A 133 -29.42 1.52 2.95
N LYS A 134 -28.39 2.18 2.41
CA LYS A 134 -27.40 1.56 1.52
C LYS A 134 -26.53 0.52 2.25
N SER A 135 -26.07 0.79 3.47
CA SER A 135 -25.21 -0.14 4.22
C SER A 135 -25.97 -1.36 4.73
N GLU A 136 -27.21 -1.16 5.17
CA GLU A 136 -28.09 -2.21 5.70
C GLU A 136 -28.84 -2.98 4.60
N LEU A 137 -28.73 -2.55 3.33
CA LEU A 137 -29.45 -3.14 2.19
C LEU A 137 -30.96 -3.24 2.50
N LYS A 138 -31.54 -2.10 2.90
CA LYS A 138 -32.98 -1.92 3.16
C LYS A 138 -33.55 -0.84 2.24
N PHE A 139 -34.86 -0.89 2.03
CA PHE A 139 -35.58 0.19 1.37
C PHE A 139 -35.70 1.40 2.31
N LEU A 140 -35.55 2.60 1.75
CA LEU A 140 -35.76 3.86 2.46
C LEU A 140 -37.13 4.42 2.06
N LEU A 141 -38.01 4.61 3.04
CA LEU A 141 -39.29 5.28 2.87
C LEU A 141 -39.16 6.72 3.36
N ILE A 142 -39.35 7.67 2.47
CA ILE A 142 -39.31 9.10 2.75
C ILE A 142 -40.73 9.62 2.86
N TYR A 143 -41.02 10.36 3.92
CA TYR A 143 -42.25 11.12 4.11
C TYR A 143 -41.96 12.61 4.15
N LEU A 144 -42.53 13.37 3.20
CA LEU A 144 -42.47 14.82 3.21
C LEU A 144 -43.78 15.39 3.74
N HIS A 145 -43.68 16.08 4.86
CA HIS A 145 -44.82 16.66 5.56
C HIS A 145 -45.03 18.12 5.18
N ASN A 146 -46.28 18.50 4.90
CA ASN A 146 -46.68 19.88 4.72
C ASN A 146 -47.95 20.17 5.54
N LYS A 147 -47.82 21.07 6.53
CA LYS A 147 -48.89 21.48 7.46
C LYS A 147 -50.01 22.26 6.75
N ASP A 148 -49.72 22.91 5.63
CA ASP A 148 -50.69 23.75 4.91
C ASP A 148 -51.73 22.92 4.13
N TYR A 149 -51.46 21.62 3.92
CA TYR A 149 -52.37 20.72 3.21
C TYR A 149 -53.37 20.05 4.16
N ARG A 150 -54.67 20.24 3.87
CA ARG A 150 -55.78 19.75 4.72
C ARG A 150 -55.83 18.21 4.87
N GLU A 151 -55.38 17.48 3.85
CA GLU A 151 -55.43 16.02 3.84
C GLU A 151 -54.29 15.37 4.64
N THR A 152 -53.21 16.12 4.91
CA THR A 152 -52.02 15.63 5.63
C THR A 152 -52.37 15.22 7.06
N SER A 153 -53.12 16.06 7.80
CA SER A 153 -53.47 15.77 9.19
C SER A 153 -54.36 14.54 9.34
N LYS A 154 -55.27 14.32 8.39
CA LYS A 154 -56.12 13.13 8.35
C LYS A 154 -55.30 11.88 8.06
N PHE A 155 -54.37 11.97 7.09
CA PHE A 155 -53.47 10.88 6.76
C PHE A 155 -52.58 10.46 7.93
N CYS A 156 -52.00 11.40 8.67
CA CYS A 156 -51.16 11.10 9.84
C CYS A 156 -51.95 10.30 10.90
N ARG A 157 -53.19 10.71 11.20
CA ARG A 157 -54.01 10.10 12.26
C ARG A 157 -54.68 8.79 11.86
N GLU A 158 -55.02 8.61 10.59
CA GLU A 158 -55.74 7.41 10.13
C GLU A 158 -54.81 6.36 9.52
N VAL A 159 -53.77 6.77 8.79
CA VAL A 159 -52.90 5.86 8.02
C VAL A 159 -51.59 5.59 8.75
N LEU A 160 -50.86 6.63 9.17
CA LEU A 160 -49.57 6.42 9.86
C LEU A 160 -49.73 5.88 11.28
N SER A 161 -50.88 6.11 11.92
CA SER A 161 -51.19 5.54 13.24
C SER A 161 -51.76 4.12 13.21
N ASP A 162 -51.97 3.53 12.02
CA ASP A 162 -52.46 2.15 11.92
C ASP A 162 -51.38 1.13 12.36
N PRO A 163 -51.68 0.22 13.31
CA PRO A 163 -50.69 -0.71 13.85
C PRO A 163 -50.07 -1.65 12.80
N ALA A 164 -50.86 -2.09 11.81
CA ALA A 164 -50.37 -3.01 10.78
C ALA A 164 -49.37 -2.31 9.85
N ILE A 165 -49.60 -1.03 9.55
CA ILE A 165 -48.66 -0.19 8.81
C ILE A 165 -47.38 0.05 9.61
N ILE A 166 -47.50 0.37 10.91
CA ILE A 166 -46.35 0.60 11.80
C ILE A 166 -45.43 -0.63 11.86
N GLU A 167 -46.01 -1.81 12.11
CA GLU A 167 -45.25 -3.06 12.20
C GLU A 167 -44.53 -3.38 10.89
N TYR A 168 -45.23 -3.20 9.76
CA TYR A 168 -44.70 -3.48 8.45
C TYR A 168 -43.53 -2.54 8.07
N ILE A 169 -43.68 -1.24 8.33
CA ILE A 169 -42.63 -0.25 8.05
C ILE A 169 -41.41 -0.52 8.93
N ASN A 170 -41.59 -0.71 10.24
CA ASN A 170 -40.48 -0.91 11.17
C ASN A 170 -39.67 -2.18 10.88
N SER A 171 -40.33 -3.23 10.39
CA SER A 171 -39.67 -4.51 10.09
C SER A 171 -38.88 -4.46 8.77
N ASN A 172 -39.43 -3.82 7.73
CA ASN A 172 -38.93 -3.95 6.36
C ASN A 172 -38.22 -2.71 5.82
N LEU A 173 -38.48 -1.53 6.39
CA LEU A 173 -38.10 -0.24 5.83
C LEU A 173 -37.31 0.60 6.84
N VAL A 174 -36.47 1.49 6.31
CA VAL A 174 -35.96 2.63 7.08
C VAL A 174 -36.92 3.79 6.81
N PHE A 175 -37.56 4.32 7.84
CA PHE A 175 -38.52 5.41 7.69
C PHE A 175 -37.88 6.74 8.03
N TRP A 176 -37.84 7.67 7.07
CA TRP A 176 -37.31 9.01 7.25
C TRP A 176 -38.37 10.05 6.93
N SER A 177 -38.42 11.12 7.71
CA SER A 177 -39.43 12.16 7.57
C SER A 177 -38.86 13.55 7.80
N CYS A 178 -39.45 14.53 7.13
CA CYS A 178 -39.13 15.93 7.36
C CYS A 178 -40.27 16.85 6.91
N SER A 179 -40.40 18.01 7.56
CA SER A 179 -41.32 19.06 7.11
C SER A 179 -40.72 19.86 5.97
N VAL A 180 -41.50 20.15 4.93
CA VAL A 180 -41.07 20.96 3.78
C VAL A 180 -40.84 22.42 4.17
N SER A 181 -41.38 22.85 5.32
CA SER A 181 -41.12 24.19 5.87
C SER A 181 -39.68 24.35 6.38
N THR A 182 -38.95 23.26 6.64
CA THR A 182 -37.56 23.30 7.10
C THR A 182 -36.59 23.30 5.94
N SER A 183 -35.34 23.68 6.21
CA SER A 183 -34.31 23.80 5.17
C SER A 183 -33.95 22.43 4.58
N GLU A 184 -33.87 21.39 5.40
CA GLU A 184 -33.59 20.03 4.95
C GLU A 184 -34.77 19.45 4.16
N GLY A 185 -36.01 19.60 4.65
CA GLY A 185 -37.19 19.09 3.96
C GLY A 185 -37.42 19.74 2.60
N TYR A 186 -37.25 21.07 2.50
CA TYR A 186 -37.35 21.78 1.23
C TYR A 186 -36.31 21.30 0.21
N ARG A 187 -35.07 21.05 0.62
CA ARG A 187 -34.02 20.53 -0.27
C ARG A 187 -34.36 19.15 -0.82
N VAL A 188 -34.89 18.26 0.04
CA VAL A 188 -35.28 16.91 -0.36
C VAL A 188 -36.51 16.95 -1.28
N SER A 189 -37.44 17.85 -1.02
CA SER A 189 -38.60 18.11 -1.90
C SER A 189 -38.13 18.46 -3.32
N GLN A 190 -37.29 19.48 -3.47
CA GLN A 190 -36.73 19.87 -4.77
C GLN A 190 -36.00 18.72 -5.49
N ALA A 191 -35.31 17.85 -4.75
CA ALA A 191 -34.62 16.70 -5.32
C ALA A 191 -35.59 15.61 -5.82
N LEU A 192 -36.69 15.37 -5.12
CA LEU A 192 -37.69 14.34 -5.47
C LEU A 192 -38.72 14.84 -6.49
N ARG A 193 -38.86 16.17 -6.63
CA ARG A 193 -39.83 16.87 -7.49
C ARG A 193 -41.26 16.41 -7.19
N GLU A 194 -41.73 16.72 -5.98
CA GLU A 194 -43.08 16.40 -5.54
C GLU A 194 -44.15 17.25 -6.22
N ASN A 195 -45.32 16.67 -6.50
CA ASN A 195 -46.46 17.36 -7.13
C ASN A 195 -47.69 17.49 -6.20
N GLY A 196 -47.70 16.87 -5.02
CA GLY A 196 -48.84 16.92 -4.10
C GLY A 196 -48.53 16.30 -2.74
N TYR A 197 -49.34 16.65 -1.73
CA TYR A 197 -49.20 16.19 -0.34
C TYR A 197 -50.44 15.44 0.13
N PRO A 198 -50.30 14.42 1.00
CA PRO A 198 -49.04 13.87 1.53
C PRO A 198 -48.20 13.15 0.45
N PHE A 199 -46.86 13.24 0.57
CA PHE A 199 -45.92 12.64 -0.39
C PHE A 199 -45.06 11.57 0.28
N PHE A 200 -45.00 10.39 -0.36
CA PHE A 200 -44.06 9.34 -0.02
C PHE A 200 -43.20 8.95 -1.21
N ALA A 201 -41.92 8.69 -0.95
CA ALA A 201 -41.02 8.09 -1.92
C ALA A 201 -40.36 6.85 -1.34
N VAL A 202 -40.33 5.76 -2.11
CA VAL A 202 -39.57 4.55 -1.77
C VAL A 202 -38.29 4.55 -2.59
N ILE A 203 -37.16 4.44 -1.92
CA ILE A 203 -35.83 4.42 -2.51
C ILE A 203 -35.17 3.07 -2.22
N VAL A 204 -34.56 2.46 -3.24
CA VAL A 204 -33.78 1.22 -3.10
C VAL A 204 -32.40 1.38 -3.73
N LEU A 205 -31.46 0.57 -3.27
CA LEU A 205 -30.18 0.38 -3.95
C LEU A 205 -30.38 -0.49 -5.21
N LYS A 206 -30.18 0.11 -6.38
CA LYS A 206 -30.21 -0.55 -7.68
C LYS A 206 -28.93 -0.20 -8.45
N ASP A 207 -28.23 -1.20 -8.96
CA ASP A 207 -26.97 -1.01 -9.71
C ASP A 207 -25.95 -0.13 -8.94
N ASN A 208 -25.83 -0.35 -7.63
CA ASN A 208 -24.98 0.41 -6.70
C ASN A 208 -25.33 1.91 -6.55
N ARG A 209 -26.52 2.34 -7.01
CA ARG A 209 -27.05 3.69 -6.87
C ARG A 209 -28.39 3.68 -6.14
N MET A 210 -28.62 4.67 -5.28
CA MET A 210 -29.91 4.84 -4.62
C MET A 210 -30.89 5.45 -5.63
N THR A 211 -31.98 4.74 -5.92
CA THR A 211 -32.96 5.14 -6.95
C THR A 211 -34.36 5.13 -6.38
N VAL A 212 -35.19 6.10 -6.80
CA VAL A 212 -36.60 6.17 -6.42
C VAL A 212 -37.37 5.15 -7.26
N VAL A 213 -37.98 4.18 -6.58
CA VAL A 213 -38.68 3.04 -7.20
C VAL A 213 -40.19 3.27 -7.25
N GLY A 214 -40.73 4.01 -6.30
CA GLY A 214 -42.12 4.43 -6.40
C GLY A 214 -42.43 5.63 -5.54
N ARG A 215 -43.57 6.22 -5.86
CA ARG A 215 -44.06 7.48 -5.34
C ARG A 215 -45.53 7.33 -4.98
N PHE A 216 -45.92 7.93 -3.86
CA PHE A 216 -47.31 7.99 -3.43
C PHE A 216 -47.64 9.46 -3.22
N GLU A 217 -48.61 9.93 -3.98
CA GLU A 217 -49.12 11.29 -3.92
C GLU A 217 -50.60 11.23 -3.55
N GLY A 218 -51.02 12.08 -2.61
CA GLY A 218 -52.41 12.23 -2.19
C GLY A 218 -52.87 11.25 -1.10
N PHE A 219 -54.13 11.36 -0.71
CA PHE A 219 -54.72 10.54 0.34
C PHE A 219 -54.95 9.08 -0.11
N TYR A 220 -54.60 8.13 0.76
CA TYR A 220 -54.87 6.70 0.58
C TYR A 220 -55.61 6.16 1.80
N ASN A 221 -56.51 5.19 1.59
CA ASN A 221 -57.04 4.41 2.70
C ASN A 221 -55.93 3.51 3.30
N PRO A 222 -55.93 3.22 4.61
CA PRO A 222 -54.88 2.45 5.26
C PRO A 222 -54.57 1.11 4.58
N GLY A 223 -55.60 0.30 4.32
CA GLY A 223 -55.41 -0.99 3.64
C GLY A 223 -54.94 -0.86 2.18
N ALA A 224 -55.36 0.19 1.46
CA ALA A 224 -54.93 0.42 0.09
C ALA A 224 -53.46 0.88 0.04
N PHE A 225 -53.04 1.72 0.99
CA PHE A 225 -51.67 2.16 1.15
C PHE A 225 -50.76 0.97 1.45
N LEU A 226 -51.12 0.13 2.43
CA LEU A 226 -50.34 -1.04 2.82
C LEU A 226 -50.19 -2.03 1.66
N ASN A 227 -51.27 -2.38 0.98
CA ASN A 227 -51.22 -3.31 -0.17
C ASN A 227 -50.33 -2.78 -1.29
N LYS A 228 -50.41 -1.49 -1.61
CA LYS A 228 -49.59 -0.87 -2.65
C LYS A 228 -48.12 -0.81 -2.24
N LEU A 229 -47.83 -0.52 -0.96
CA LEU A 229 -46.48 -0.53 -0.41
C LEU A 229 -45.87 -1.94 -0.42
N GLN A 230 -46.65 -2.96 -0.04
CA GLN A 230 -46.25 -4.37 -0.08
C GLN A 230 -45.94 -4.84 -1.50
N SER A 231 -46.83 -4.56 -2.46
CA SER A 231 -46.59 -4.89 -3.87
C SER A 231 -45.31 -4.25 -4.39
N LEU A 232 -45.11 -2.94 -4.14
CA LEU A 232 -43.92 -2.22 -4.60
C LEU A 232 -42.63 -2.84 -4.04
N ILE A 233 -42.61 -3.16 -2.74
CA ILE A 233 -41.44 -3.78 -2.10
C ILE A 233 -41.18 -5.17 -2.66
N SER A 234 -42.21 -6.00 -2.80
CA SER A 234 -42.08 -7.36 -3.35
C SER A 234 -41.55 -7.34 -4.80
N ASP A 235 -42.07 -6.44 -5.64
CA ASP A 235 -41.64 -6.30 -7.04
C ASP A 235 -40.16 -5.90 -7.18
N ASN A 236 -39.61 -5.20 -6.18
CA ASN A 236 -38.27 -4.63 -6.22
C ASN A 236 -37.27 -5.29 -5.26
N GLU A 237 -37.70 -6.31 -4.51
CA GLU A 237 -36.87 -7.06 -3.56
C GLU A 237 -35.69 -7.75 -4.26
N VAL A 238 -35.86 -8.11 -5.54
CA VAL A 238 -34.81 -8.71 -6.39
C VAL A 238 -33.53 -7.85 -6.38
N TYR A 239 -33.64 -6.52 -6.38
CA TYR A 239 -32.47 -5.64 -6.36
C TYR A 239 -31.68 -5.76 -5.05
N LEU A 240 -32.36 -5.90 -3.91
CA LEU A 240 -31.71 -6.12 -2.62
C LEU A 240 -31.15 -7.54 -2.51
N ALA A 241 -31.86 -8.55 -3.04
CA ALA A 241 -31.37 -9.92 -3.06
C ALA A 241 -30.04 -10.04 -3.81
N VAL A 242 -29.93 -9.40 -4.99
CA VAL A 242 -28.67 -9.32 -5.74
C VAL A 242 -27.58 -8.62 -4.94
N ALA A 243 -27.86 -7.46 -4.34
CA ALA A 243 -26.87 -6.73 -3.55
C ALA A 243 -26.40 -7.52 -2.30
N ARG A 244 -27.28 -8.31 -1.67
CA ARG A 244 -26.94 -9.19 -0.54
C ARG A 244 -26.07 -10.36 -0.98
N ALA A 245 -26.40 -10.99 -2.10
CA ALA A 245 -25.59 -12.06 -2.68
C ALA A 245 -24.16 -11.57 -3.01
N ASP A 246 -24.06 -10.42 -3.67
CA ASP A 246 -22.77 -9.78 -3.98
C ASP A 246 -21.93 -9.49 -2.73
N ARG A 247 -22.56 -8.99 -1.65
CA ARG A 247 -21.88 -8.72 -0.39
C ARG A 247 -21.38 -10.00 0.25
N GLN A 248 -22.23 -11.03 0.32
CA GLN A 248 -21.87 -12.33 0.86
C GLN A 248 -20.74 -12.98 0.08
N GLU A 249 -20.75 -12.89 -1.25
CA GLU A 249 -19.67 -13.41 -2.09
C GLU A 249 -18.33 -12.70 -1.80
N ARG A 250 -18.34 -11.36 -1.64
CA ARG A 250 -17.15 -10.60 -1.27
C ARG A 250 -16.62 -10.97 0.11
N GLU A 251 -17.51 -11.14 1.09
CA GLU A 251 -17.14 -11.55 2.45
C GLU A 251 -16.53 -12.97 2.47
N LEU A 252 -17.13 -13.91 1.74
CA LEU A 252 -16.60 -15.27 1.57
C LEU A 252 -15.22 -15.26 0.87
N ASN A 253 -15.08 -14.50 -0.22
CA ASN A 253 -13.81 -14.37 -0.93
C ASN A 253 -12.72 -13.73 -0.05
N ALA A 254 -13.07 -12.75 0.79
CA ALA A 254 -12.13 -12.15 1.73
C ALA A 254 -11.70 -13.14 2.82
N ALA A 255 -12.65 -13.92 3.36
CA ALA A 255 -12.36 -14.96 4.34
C ALA A 255 -11.44 -16.05 3.77
N LEU A 256 -11.71 -16.51 2.54
CA LEU A 256 -10.88 -17.51 1.86
C LEU A 256 -9.44 -17.02 1.65
N ARG A 257 -9.26 -15.75 1.26
CA ARG A 257 -7.91 -15.16 1.11
C ARG A 257 -7.17 -15.09 2.44
N LEU A 258 -7.85 -14.70 3.51
CA LEU A 258 -7.25 -14.63 4.84
C LEU A 258 -6.76 -16.02 5.31
N GLU A 259 -7.56 -17.05 5.06
CA GLU A 259 -7.20 -18.44 5.36
C GLU A 259 -5.98 -18.92 4.54
N GLN A 260 -5.96 -18.59 3.24
CA GLN A 260 -4.83 -18.89 2.36
C GLN A 260 -3.55 -18.19 2.79
N ASP A 261 -3.63 -16.90 3.14
CA ASP A 261 -2.49 -16.12 3.62
C ASP A 261 -1.95 -16.68 4.95
N ALA A 262 -2.83 -17.12 5.86
CA ALA A 262 -2.44 -17.76 7.12
C ALA A 262 -1.68 -19.07 6.88
N ALA A 263 -2.22 -19.95 6.03
CA ALA A 263 -1.57 -21.20 5.66
C ALA A 263 -0.22 -20.99 4.96
N TYR A 264 -0.14 -19.98 4.08
CA TYR A 264 1.11 -19.62 3.39
C TYR A 264 2.17 -19.12 4.38
N MET A 265 1.80 -18.27 5.34
CA MET A 265 2.71 -17.79 6.38
C MET A 265 3.23 -18.93 7.26
N GLU A 266 2.40 -19.92 7.58
CA GLU A 266 2.81 -21.10 8.33
C GLU A 266 3.82 -21.95 7.53
N SER A 267 3.52 -22.23 6.26
CA SER A 267 4.43 -22.92 5.34
C SER A 267 5.77 -22.20 5.21
N LEU A 268 5.75 -20.87 5.05
CA LEU A 268 6.95 -20.06 4.90
C LEU A 268 7.84 -20.14 6.14
N LYS A 269 7.24 -20.10 7.33
CA LYS A 269 7.97 -20.25 8.61
C LYS A 269 8.60 -21.64 8.72
N ALA A 270 7.88 -22.69 8.35
CA ALA A 270 8.40 -24.06 8.37
C ALA A 270 9.57 -24.24 7.39
N ASP A 271 9.48 -23.69 6.18
CA ASP A 271 10.55 -23.73 5.19
C ASP A 271 11.78 -22.93 5.63
N GLN A 272 11.58 -21.75 6.23
CA GLN A 272 12.66 -20.94 6.81
C GLN A 272 13.36 -21.66 7.96
N GLU A 273 12.62 -22.28 8.87
CA GLU A 273 13.20 -23.03 9.99
C GLU A 273 13.99 -24.23 9.49
N LYS A 274 13.46 -24.97 8.51
CA LYS A 274 14.14 -26.11 7.90
C LYS A 274 15.41 -25.68 7.16
N ALA A 275 15.38 -24.54 6.47
CA ALA A 275 16.56 -23.97 5.83
C ALA A 275 17.62 -23.55 6.85
N ARG A 276 17.21 -22.94 7.98
CA ARG A 276 18.10 -22.57 9.08
C ARG A 276 18.78 -23.80 9.69
N ARG A 277 18.00 -24.82 10.07
CA ARG A 277 18.54 -26.08 10.63
C ARG A 277 19.55 -26.74 9.68
N ARG A 278 19.22 -26.85 8.39
CA ARG A 278 20.13 -27.40 7.37
C ARG A 278 21.42 -26.59 7.21
N ARG A 279 21.34 -25.26 7.36
CA ARG A 279 22.53 -24.39 7.30
C ARG A 279 23.41 -24.58 8.52
N GLU A 280 22.81 -24.58 9.72
CA GLU A 280 23.51 -24.82 10.98
C GLU A 280 24.20 -26.19 11.00
N GLU A 281 23.52 -27.25 10.54
CA GLU A 281 24.09 -28.60 10.41
C GLU A 281 25.30 -28.63 9.46
N ARG A 282 25.20 -27.99 8.29
CA ARG A 282 26.33 -27.90 7.34
C ARG A 282 27.48 -27.10 7.90
N GLU A 283 27.20 -25.97 8.56
CA GLU A 283 28.23 -25.14 9.18
C GLU A 283 28.94 -25.90 10.31
N ALA A 284 28.19 -26.61 11.16
CA ALA A 284 28.75 -27.47 12.21
C ALA A 284 29.62 -28.60 11.62
N GLU A 285 29.14 -29.28 10.58
CA GLU A 285 29.92 -30.33 9.90
C GLU A 285 31.20 -29.76 9.25
N THR A 286 31.13 -28.57 8.64
CA THR A 286 32.32 -27.92 8.08
C THR A 286 33.31 -27.50 9.14
N LYS A 287 32.86 -26.96 10.28
CA LYS A 287 33.72 -26.61 11.42
C LYS A 287 34.40 -27.85 12.00
N GLN A 288 33.64 -28.92 12.26
CA GLN A 288 34.19 -30.19 12.75
C GLN A 288 35.24 -30.76 11.78
N LYS A 289 35.00 -30.70 10.46
CA LYS A 289 35.98 -31.12 9.46
C LYS A 289 37.21 -30.21 9.41
N GLN A 290 37.06 -28.90 9.62
CA GLN A 290 38.19 -27.96 9.66
C GLN A 290 39.04 -28.17 10.92
N GLU A 291 38.41 -28.25 12.10
CA GLU A 291 39.07 -28.52 13.38
C GLU A 291 39.83 -29.85 13.35
N ALA A 292 39.21 -30.92 12.79
CA ALA A 292 39.87 -32.21 12.64
C ALA A 292 41.09 -32.14 11.71
N LYS A 293 41.00 -31.42 10.59
CA LYS A 293 42.12 -31.24 9.64
C LYS A 293 43.23 -30.39 10.24
N GLU A 294 42.89 -29.36 11.02
CA GLU A 294 43.87 -28.51 11.68
C GLU A 294 44.62 -29.27 12.76
N LEU A 295 43.91 -30.05 13.59
CA LEU A 295 44.51 -30.94 14.59
C LEU A 295 45.42 -31.99 13.94
N GLU A 296 45.00 -32.61 12.84
CA GLU A 296 45.84 -33.55 12.10
C GLU A 296 47.11 -32.88 11.56
N ARG A 297 46.97 -31.65 11.06
CA ARG A 297 48.11 -30.86 10.57
C ARG A 297 49.08 -30.48 11.68
N THR A 298 48.60 -30.02 12.84
CA THR A 298 49.47 -29.68 13.98
C THR A 298 50.22 -30.90 14.48
N ILE A 299 49.55 -32.05 14.62
CA ILE A 299 50.19 -33.32 15.00
C ILE A 299 51.29 -33.72 13.99
N MET A 300 51.02 -33.55 12.69
CA MET A 300 52.00 -33.86 11.64
C MET A 300 53.18 -32.89 11.64
N GLU A 301 52.95 -31.59 11.80
CA GLU A 301 53.99 -30.56 11.88
C GLU A 301 54.86 -30.75 13.13
N GLU A 302 54.27 -31.05 14.28
CA GLU A 302 55.01 -31.41 15.49
C GLU A 302 55.88 -32.64 15.24
N ARG A 303 55.33 -33.72 14.69
CA ARG A 303 56.08 -34.93 14.41
C ARG A 303 57.26 -34.69 13.45
N GLU A 304 57.08 -33.85 12.43
CA GLU A 304 58.14 -33.49 11.48
C GLU A 304 59.22 -32.62 12.13
N ASN A 305 58.84 -31.58 12.87
CA ASN A 305 59.78 -30.71 13.60
C ASN A 305 60.60 -31.53 14.60
N ARG A 306 59.97 -32.46 15.29
CA ARG A 306 60.64 -33.39 16.21
C ARG A 306 61.62 -34.31 15.50
N ARG A 307 61.26 -34.82 14.32
CA ARG A 307 62.19 -35.59 13.48
C ARG A 307 63.40 -34.75 13.04
N LYS A 308 63.19 -33.50 12.64
CA LYS A 308 64.29 -32.58 12.27
C LYS A 308 65.22 -32.31 13.44
N LEU A 309 64.67 -32.04 14.63
CA LEU A 309 65.46 -31.85 15.86
C LEU A 309 66.30 -33.09 16.19
N LYS A 310 65.76 -34.30 16.06
CA LYS A 310 66.53 -35.55 16.27
C LYS A 310 67.71 -35.67 15.31
N ILE A 311 67.59 -35.17 14.07
CA ILE A 311 68.69 -35.18 13.09
C ILE A 311 69.70 -34.08 13.41
N GLU A 312 69.25 -32.85 13.65
CA GLU A 312 70.12 -31.71 13.95
C GLU A 312 70.97 -31.93 15.21
N TRP A 313 70.36 -32.51 16.24
CA TRP A 313 71.06 -32.75 17.50
C TRP A 313 71.95 -33.99 17.47
N ALA A 314 71.84 -34.86 16.47
CA ALA A 314 72.74 -35.99 16.30
C ALA A 314 74.19 -35.53 16.05
N ASP A 315 74.37 -34.42 15.32
CA ASP A 315 75.69 -33.83 15.04
C ASP A 315 76.30 -33.12 16.26
N ARG A 316 75.48 -32.79 17.26
CA ARG A 316 75.93 -32.13 18.52
C ARG A 316 76.43 -33.13 19.56
N ILE A 317 76.35 -34.44 19.28
CA ILE A 317 76.80 -35.49 20.18
C ILE A 317 78.34 -35.58 20.11
N PRO A 318 79.08 -35.34 21.20
CA PRO A 318 80.54 -35.45 21.22
C PRO A 318 81.03 -36.87 20.89
N VAL A 319 82.20 -37.00 20.24
CA VAL A 319 82.80 -38.30 19.92
C VAL A 319 83.13 -39.07 21.22
N GLU A 320 82.91 -40.38 21.23
CA GLU A 320 83.19 -41.20 22.40
C GLU A 320 84.71 -41.27 22.67
N PRO A 321 85.18 -41.01 23.91
CA PRO A 321 86.59 -41.09 24.25
C PRO A 321 87.11 -42.53 24.32
N ASP A 322 88.38 -42.71 23.96
CA ASP A 322 89.04 -44.01 23.92
C ASP A 322 89.28 -44.61 25.32
N GLU A 323 89.49 -45.92 25.35
CA GLU A 323 89.63 -46.71 26.58
C GLU A 323 91.00 -46.44 27.25
N GLY A 324 91.04 -45.52 28.23
CA GLY A 324 92.23 -45.24 29.04
C GLY A 324 92.68 -43.78 29.14
N GLU A 325 91.92 -42.84 28.56
CA GLU A 325 92.21 -41.40 28.68
C GLU A 325 91.88 -40.85 30.09
N GLU A 326 92.65 -39.86 30.55
CA GLU A 326 92.45 -39.25 31.86
C GLU A 326 91.15 -38.41 31.88
N GLY A 327 90.28 -38.62 32.88
CA GLY A 327 89.06 -37.83 33.07
C GLY A 327 87.78 -38.34 32.41
N VAL A 328 87.74 -39.61 31.98
CA VAL A 328 86.56 -40.25 31.37
C VAL A 328 85.56 -40.75 32.43
N ILE A 329 84.27 -40.54 32.18
CA ILE A 329 83.13 -41.04 32.98
C ILE A 329 82.28 -41.99 32.15
N HIS A 330 81.92 -43.14 32.71
CA HIS A 330 81.07 -44.13 32.08
C HIS A 330 79.61 -43.99 32.55
N ILE A 331 78.70 -43.63 31.64
CA ILE A 331 77.28 -43.43 31.94
C ILE A 331 76.45 -44.56 31.35
N VAL A 332 75.57 -45.11 32.18
CA VAL A 332 74.57 -46.12 31.80
C VAL A 332 73.17 -45.53 31.97
N ALA A 333 72.50 -45.15 30.90
CA ALA A 333 71.13 -44.66 30.93
C ALA A 333 70.13 -45.79 30.64
N LYS A 334 69.21 -46.06 31.57
CA LYS A 334 68.13 -47.05 31.39
C LYS A 334 66.89 -46.36 30.84
N LEU A 335 66.45 -46.74 29.65
CA LEU A 335 65.23 -46.27 28.99
C LEU A 335 63.98 -46.93 29.60
N PRO A 336 62.79 -46.29 29.51
CA PRO A 336 61.54 -46.84 30.05
C PRO A 336 61.11 -48.14 29.35
N GLN A 337 61.55 -48.36 28.11
CA GLN A 337 61.36 -49.61 27.36
C GLN A 337 62.26 -50.76 27.81
N GLY A 338 63.17 -50.53 28.78
CA GLY A 338 64.07 -51.54 29.36
C GLY A 338 65.47 -51.60 28.74
N THR A 339 65.68 -50.97 27.58
CA THR A 339 66.98 -50.83 26.92
C THR A 339 67.97 -50.04 27.78
N ARG A 340 69.24 -50.46 27.81
CA ARG A 340 70.32 -49.78 28.55
C ARG A 340 71.31 -49.18 27.56
N LEU A 341 71.42 -47.86 27.54
CA LEU A 341 72.38 -47.11 26.74
C LEU A 341 73.67 -46.95 27.55
N ASN A 342 74.78 -47.44 27.02
CA ASN A 342 76.11 -47.28 27.62
C ASN A 342 76.92 -46.35 26.74
N ARG A 343 77.49 -45.28 27.31
CA ARG A 343 78.40 -44.39 26.60
C ARG A 343 79.38 -43.74 27.56
N ARG A 344 80.60 -43.49 27.08
CA ARG A 344 81.63 -42.73 27.79
C ARG A 344 81.56 -41.26 27.40
N PHE A 345 81.81 -40.38 28.38
CA PHE A 345 81.85 -38.92 28.23
C PHE A 345 83.06 -38.37 28.97
N TYR A 346 83.57 -37.21 28.56
CA TYR A 346 84.58 -36.52 29.37
C TYR A 346 83.91 -35.83 30.56
N GLY A 347 84.56 -35.83 31.72
CA GLY A 347 84.04 -35.14 32.91
C GLY A 347 83.87 -33.62 32.73
N THR A 348 84.56 -33.04 31.74
CA THR A 348 84.54 -31.62 31.36
C THR A 348 83.42 -31.26 30.39
N GLU A 349 82.72 -32.24 29.81
CA GLU A 349 81.60 -32.00 28.89
C GLU A 349 80.34 -31.53 29.64
N SER A 350 79.44 -30.87 28.91
CA SER A 350 78.17 -30.39 29.44
C SER A 350 77.16 -31.52 29.61
N LEU A 351 76.32 -31.43 30.65
CA LEU A 351 75.20 -32.37 30.85
C LEU A 351 74.20 -32.39 29.67
N SER A 352 74.18 -31.35 28.83
CA SER A 352 73.38 -31.31 27.60
C SER A 352 73.79 -32.36 26.58
N ALA A 353 75.07 -32.77 26.54
CA ALA A 353 75.55 -33.85 25.68
C ALA A 353 74.85 -35.19 25.98
N LEU A 354 74.56 -35.45 27.26
CA LEU A 354 73.81 -36.62 27.69
C LEU A 354 72.35 -36.58 27.20
N TYR A 355 71.72 -35.41 27.24
CA TYR A 355 70.34 -35.25 26.77
C TYR A 355 70.25 -35.42 25.25
N TYR A 356 71.17 -34.84 24.48
CA TYR A 356 71.25 -35.06 23.03
C TYR A 356 71.42 -36.54 22.68
N TYR A 357 72.30 -37.25 23.41
CA TYR A 357 72.51 -38.68 23.20
C TYR A 357 71.26 -39.52 23.50
N ILE A 358 70.56 -39.26 24.60
CA ILE A 358 69.34 -39.98 24.96
C ILE A 358 68.23 -39.64 23.96
N PHE A 359 68.05 -38.36 23.59
CA PHE A 359 67.00 -37.86 22.70
C PHE A 359 67.09 -38.37 21.26
N CYS A 360 68.31 -38.58 20.75
CA CYS A 360 68.53 -39.07 19.40
C CYS A 360 68.38 -40.61 19.27
N HIS A 361 68.21 -41.33 20.39
CA HIS A 361 68.04 -42.77 20.37
C HIS A 361 66.62 -43.16 19.87
N PRO A 362 66.46 -44.15 18.98
CA PRO A 362 65.14 -44.52 18.44
C PRO A 362 64.13 -44.96 19.52
N ASP A 363 64.61 -45.62 20.58
CA ASP A 363 63.78 -46.13 21.69
C ASP A 363 63.55 -45.10 22.81
N SER A 364 64.02 -43.85 22.66
CA SER A 364 63.78 -42.82 23.67
C SER A 364 62.39 -42.21 23.54
N PRO A 365 61.72 -41.85 24.65
CA PRO A 365 60.48 -41.10 24.59
C PRO A 365 60.66 -39.73 23.93
N ASP A 366 59.58 -39.13 23.46
CA ASP A 366 59.63 -37.78 22.91
C ASP A 366 59.77 -36.74 24.04
N ARG A 367 59.11 -36.91 25.19
CA ARG A 367 59.41 -36.12 26.38
C ARG A 367 59.86 -37.02 27.51
N PHE A 368 61.06 -36.77 28.02
CA PHE A 368 61.64 -37.59 29.07
C PHE A 368 62.38 -36.77 30.11
N GLN A 369 62.53 -37.38 31.28
CA GLN A 369 63.25 -36.82 32.42
C GLN A 369 64.32 -37.80 32.90
N VAL A 370 65.51 -37.30 33.26
CA VAL A 370 66.65 -38.15 33.67
C VAL A 370 66.91 -38.02 35.18
N THR A 371 67.04 -39.16 35.86
CA THR A 371 67.23 -39.23 37.31
C THR A 371 68.39 -40.14 37.71
N THR A 372 69.10 -39.81 38.78
CA THR A 372 70.18 -40.65 39.36
C THR A 372 69.63 -41.73 40.28
N ASN A 373 70.39 -42.81 40.51
CA ASN A 373 69.98 -43.91 41.40
C ASN A 373 70.05 -43.54 42.90
N PHE A 374 71.21 -43.10 43.42
CA PHE A 374 71.41 -42.74 44.83
C PHE A 374 72.52 -41.70 45.02
N PRO A 375 72.26 -40.55 45.69
CA PRO A 375 70.92 -40.04 46.04
C PRO A 375 70.11 -39.73 44.78
N ARG A 376 68.79 -39.99 44.81
CA ARG A 376 67.90 -39.68 43.68
C ARG A 376 67.82 -38.16 43.47
N LYS A 377 68.37 -37.69 42.37
CA LYS A 377 68.37 -36.28 41.96
C LYS A 377 68.00 -36.20 40.49
N HIS A 378 67.26 -35.16 40.14
CA HIS A 378 67.02 -34.80 38.75
C HIS A 378 68.32 -34.32 38.13
N VAL A 379 68.68 -34.86 36.97
CA VAL A 379 69.83 -34.37 36.20
C VAL A 379 69.31 -33.27 35.28
N PRO A 380 69.71 -31.99 35.47
CA PRO A 380 69.32 -30.88 34.60
C PRO A 380 70.11 -30.97 33.28
N CYS A 381 69.79 -31.99 32.49
CA CYS A 381 70.43 -32.29 31.22
C CYS A 381 69.69 -31.67 30.03
N GLU A 382 68.46 -31.20 30.22
CA GLU A 382 67.71 -30.50 29.16
C GLU A 382 68.48 -29.22 28.75
N PRO A 383 68.74 -29.02 27.45
CA PRO A 383 69.46 -27.85 26.97
C PRO A 383 68.59 -26.61 27.19
N VAL A 384 69.00 -25.74 28.11
CA VAL A 384 68.37 -24.44 28.35
C VAL A 384 69.04 -23.41 27.43
N ASP A 385 68.23 -22.58 26.75
CA ASP A 385 68.70 -21.56 25.80
C ASP A 385 69.84 -20.69 26.37
N ASP A 386 71.01 -20.78 25.72
CA ASP A 386 72.21 -19.92 25.62
C ASP A 386 72.66 -18.96 26.75
N LYS A 387 72.04 -18.93 27.95
CA LYS A 387 72.39 -17.99 29.02
C LYS A 387 72.40 -18.55 30.45
N SER A 388 72.24 -19.86 30.63
CA SER A 388 72.50 -20.51 31.92
C SER A 388 73.70 -21.45 31.80
N VAL A 389 74.69 -21.29 32.68
CA VAL A 389 75.90 -22.12 32.76
C VAL A 389 75.52 -23.60 32.70
N SER A 390 75.89 -24.28 31.61
CA SER A 390 75.70 -25.71 31.50
C SER A 390 76.61 -26.39 32.51
N THR A 391 76.02 -27.00 33.53
CA THR A 391 76.77 -27.77 34.52
C THR A 391 77.50 -28.91 33.82
N THR A 392 78.77 -29.10 34.16
CA THR A 392 79.56 -30.21 33.63
C THR A 392 79.32 -31.49 34.43
N PHE A 393 79.67 -32.64 33.86
CA PHE A 393 79.53 -33.93 34.57
C PHE A 393 80.30 -33.96 35.90
N ASN A 394 81.45 -33.28 35.97
CA ASN A 394 82.25 -33.14 37.19
C ASN A 394 81.62 -32.19 38.22
N GLU A 395 81.04 -31.06 37.79
CA GLU A 395 80.38 -30.09 38.68
C GLU A 395 79.10 -30.66 39.32
N PHE A 396 78.37 -31.51 38.59
CA PHE A 396 77.21 -32.21 39.15
C PHE A 396 77.62 -33.35 40.11
N GLY A 397 78.89 -33.76 40.09
CA GLY A 397 79.45 -34.76 41.01
C GLY A 397 79.10 -36.20 40.63
N LEU A 398 79.09 -36.53 39.33
CA LEU A 398 78.88 -37.91 38.88
C LEU A 398 80.16 -38.74 39.07
N ALA A 399 80.01 -39.93 39.66
CA ALA A 399 81.12 -40.87 39.84
C ALA A 399 81.59 -41.41 38.49
N GLN A 400 82.85 -41.88 38.43
CA GLN A 400 83.50 -42.46 37.24
C GLN A 400 82.65 -43.53 36.52
N ARG A 401 81.73 -44.21 37.22
CA ARG A 401 80.72 -45.08 36.62
C ARG A 401 79.36 -44.86 37.28
N THR A 402 78.39 -44.31 36.54
CA THR A 402 77.07 -43.95 37.08
C THR A 402 75.93 -44.54 36.24
N MET A 403 74.87 -45.01 36.92
CA MET A 403 73.61 -45.44 36.31
C MET A 403 72.53 -44.35 36.46
N LEU A 404 71.89 -44.01 35.35
CA LEU A 404 70.80 -43.04 35.23
C LEU A 404 69.52 -43.73 34.74
N PHE A 405 68.37 -43.19 35.13
CA PHE A 405 67.05 -43.68 34.74
C PHE A 405 66.31 -42.60 33.95
N VAL A 406 65.78 -42.99 32.80
CA VAL A 406 64.98 -42.14 31.93
C VAL A 406 63.50 -42.48 32.16
N THR A 407 62.72 -41.49 32.56
CA THR A 407 61.27 -41.59 32.72
C THR A 407 60.56 -40.90 31.58
N ASP A 408 59.59 -41.56 30.98
CA ASP A 408 58.70 -40.98 29.99
C ASP A 408 57.71 -40.03 30.67
N LEU A 409 57.52 -38.82 30.13
CA LEU A 409 56.59 -37.82 30.63
C LEU A 409 55.25 -37.85 29.89
N ASP A 410 55.17 -38.57 28.77
CA ASP A 410 53.98 -38.68 27.92
C ASP A 410 53.24 -40.03 28.10
N ALA A 411 53.75 -40.91 28.99
CA ALA A 411 53.25 -42.27 29.25
C ALA A 411 52.04 -42.38 30.20
#